data_AF-A0A529QD42-F1
#
_entry.id   AF-A0A529QD42-F1
#
_cell.length_a   1.000
_cell.length_b   1.000
_cell.length_c   1.000
_cell.angle_alpha   90.00
_cell.angle_beta   90.00
_cell.angle_gamma   90.00
#
_symmetry.space_group_name_H-M   'P 1'
#
loop_
_entity.id
_entity.type
_entity.pdbx_description
1 polymer ?
#
loop_
_entity_poly.entity_id
_entity_poly.type
_entity_poly.pdbx_seq_one_letter_code
_entity_poly.pdbx_strand_id
1 'polypeptide(L)'
;MSRSIGLTHIIRHDDGTSTGVWGIYTLQSAFQPIFAFKEGKLSVAAFEGLIRPFRDGEPQSPAAFFGTCPAADRLHIESLTRTLHLLNAGACLPQEASI
;
A
#
# COMPACT_ATOMS: atom_id res chain seq x y z
N MET A 1 -10.17 -22.89 10.55
CA MET A 1 -10.27 -21.55 9.92
C MET A 1 -8.85 -21.09 9.60
N SER A 2 -8.40 -21.19 8.35
CA SER A 2 -7.08 -20.68 7.96
C SER A 2 -7.14 -19.15 7.99
N ARG A 3 -6.55 -18.51 9.00
CA ARG A 3 -6.37 -17.05 8.98
C ARG A 3 -5.40 -16.74 7.85
N SER A 4 -5.79 -15.88 6.92
CA SER A 4 -4.87 -15.34 5.92
C SER A 4 -3.69 -14.71 6.67
N ILE A 5 -2.49 -15.24 6.43
CA ILE A 5 -1.25 -14.79 7.06
C ILE A 5 -1.05 -13.28 6.79
N GLY A 6 -1.50 -12.80 5.62
CA GLY A 6 -1.42 -11.39 5.23
C GLY A 6 -2.31 -10.44 6.04
N LEU A 7 -3.46 -10.88 6.57
CA LEU A 7 -4.36 -10.01 7.34
C LEU A 7 -3.88 -9.81 8.79
N THR A 8 -3.06 -10.72 9.32
CA THR A 8 -2.53 -10.63 10.69
C THR A 8 -1.70 -9.35 10.92
N HIS A 9 -1.15 -8.80 9.84
CA HIS A 9 -0.31 -7.62 9.84
C HIS A 9 -1.06 -6.34 9.45
N ILE A 10 -2.39 -6.37 9.33
CA ILE A 10 -3.18 -5.21 8.89
C ILE A 10 -4.04 -4.68 10.04
N ILE A 11 -3.94 -3.38 10.28
CA ILE A 11 -4.77 -2.62 11.21
C ILE A 11 -5.71 -1.76 10.37
N ARG A 12 -7.02 -1.88 10.62
CA ARG A 12 -8.04 -1.07 9.98
C ARG A 12 -8.41 0.11 10.88
N HIS A 13 -8.59 1.28 10.28
CA HIS A 13 -8.91 2.52 10.95
C HIS A 13 -10.38 2.92 10.73
N ASP A 14 -10.89 3.78 11.60
CA ASP A 14 -12.29 4.24 11.55
C ASP A 14 -12.60 5.08 10.31
N ASP A 15 -11.58 5.69 9.69
CA ASP A 15 -11.70 6.41 8.41
C ASP A 15 -11.78 5.48 7.18
N GLY A 16 -11.80 4.17 7.41
CA GLY A 16 -11.89 3.14 6.37
C GLY A 16 -10.54 2.73 5.78
N THR A 17 -9.46 3.46 6.07
CA THR A 17 -8.11 3.12 5.63
C THR A 17 -7.53 1.98 6.47
N SER A 18 -6.37 1.49 6.05
CA SER A 18 -5.62 0.44 6.71
C SER A 18 -4.13 0.76 6.75
N THR A 19 -3.44 0.34 7.81
CA THR A 19 -1.98 0.32 7.92
C THR A 19 -1.48 -1.12 8.00
N GLY A 20 -0.27 -1.37 7.48
CA GLY A 20 0.46 -2.61 7.69
C GLY A 20 1.44 -2.49 8.85
N VAL A 21 1.75 -3.59 9.54
CA VAL A 21 2.78 -3.66 10.56
C VAL A 21 3.78 -4.77 10.22
N TRP A 22 5.05 -4.40 10.08
CA TRP A 22 6.14 -5.34 9.82
C TRP A 22 7.32 -5.07 10.74
N GLY A 23 7.47 -5.90 11.78
CA GLY A 23 8.45 -5.66 12.83
C GLY A 23 8.23 -4.31 13.49
N ILE A 24 9.23 -3.41 13.38
CA ILE A 24 9.18 -2.04 13.92
C ILE A 24 8.58 -1.02 12.94
N TYR A 25 8.20 -1.44 11.74
CA TYR A 25 7.69 -0.54 10.71
C TYR A 25 6.17 -0.49 10.71
N THR A 26 5.64 0.72 10.66
CA THR A 26 4.27 0.98 10.22
C THR A 26 4.28 1.29 8.73
N LEU A 27 3.43 0.64 7.95
CA LEU A 27 3.34 0.78 6.51
C LEU A 27 2.02 1.47 6.13
N GLN A 28 2.11 2.50 5.31
CA GLN A 28 0.97 3.22 4.74
C GLN A 28 1.00 3.15 3.21
N SER A 29 -0.11 3.52 2.56
CA SER A 29 -0.19 3.63 1.10
C SER A 29 -0.26 5.10 0.67
N ALA A 30 0.40 5.43 -0.43
CA ALA A 30 0.11 6.60 -1.23
C ALA A 30 -0.20 6.16 -2.66
N PHE A 31 -1.01 6.93 -3.37
CA PHE A 31 -1.39 6.64 -4.75
C PHE A 31 -0.96 7.79 -5.66
N GLN A 32 -0.02 7.53 -6.56
CA GLN A 32 0.43 8.52 -7.53
C GLN A 32 -0.40 8.38 -8.81
N PRO A 33 -1.15 9.42 -9.23
CA PRO A 33 -1.91 9.36 -10.47
C PRO A 33 -0.97 9.26 -11.68
N ILE A 34 -1.31 8.37 -12.60
CA ILE A 34 -0.70 8.24 -13.92
C ILE A 34 -1.66 8.88 -14.93
N PHE A 35 -1.16 9.83 -15.72
CA PHE A 35 -1.97 10.55 -16.69
C PHE A 35 -1.74 10.06 -18.11
N ALA A 36 -2.79 10.12 -18.92
CA ALA A 36 -2.72 9.91 -20.36
C ALA A 36 -3.63 10.93 -21.08
N PHE A 37 -3.34 11.20 -22.35
CA PHE A 37 -4.24 12.00 -23.18
C PHE A 37 -5.43 11.15 -23.64
N LYS A 38 -6.64 11.63 -23.38
CA LYS A 38 -7.89 11.14 -23.97
C LYS A 38 -8.55 12.32 -24.68
N GLU A 39 -8.81 12.17 -25.98
CA GLU A 39 -9.44 13.22 -26.81
C GLU A 39 -8.73 14.58 -26.71
N GLY A 40 -7.39 14.57 -26.69
CA GLY A 40 -6.58 15.79 -26.60
C GLY A 40 -6.55 16.45 -25.21
N LYS A 41 -7.15 15.83 -24.18
CA LYS A 41 -7.10 16.32 -22.79
C LYS A 41 -6.35 15.35 -21.88
N LEU A 42 -5.56 15.90 -20.96
CA LEU A 42 -4.91 15.11 -19.93
C LEU A 42 -5.96 14.58 -18.95
N SER A 43 -6.00 13.26 -18.78
CA SER A 43 -6.93 12.57 -17.88
C SER A 43 -6.16 11.57 -17.01
N VAL A 44 -6.63 11.33 -15.79
CA VAL A 44 -6.10 10.23 -14.97
C VAL A 44 -6.46 8.91 -15.65
N ALA A 45 -5.46 8.08 -15.89
CA ALA A 45 -5.60 6.79 -16.54
C ALA A 45 -5.42 5.62 -15.57
N ALA A 46 -4.61 5.79 -14.53
CA ALA A 46 -4.34 4.79 -13.50
C ALA A 46 -3.75 5.45 -12.24
N PHE A 47 -3.49 4.64 -11.21
CA PHE A 47 -2.74 5.03 -10.03
C PHE A 47 -1.63 4.01 -9.73
N GLU A 48 -0.43 4.49 -9.42
CA GLU A 48 0.65 3.67 -8.89
C GLU A 48 0.57 3.65 -7.35
N GLY A 49 0.49 2.45 -6.78
CA GLY A 49 0.55 2.24 -5.33
C GLY A 49 1.98 2.33 -4.82
N LEU A 50 2.23 3.25 -3.90
CA LEU A 50 3.53 3.49 -3.29
C LEU A 50 3.48 3.19 -1.80
N ILE A 51 4.36 2.30 -1.34
CA ILE A 51 4.50 2.03 0.09
C ILE A 51 5.16 3.22 0.80
N ARG A 52 4.65 3.58 1.97
CA ARG A 52 5.16 4.64 2.84
C ARG A 52 5.51 4.03 4.20
N PRO A 53 6.76 3.58 4.40
CA PRO A 53 7.20 3.03 5.68
C PRO A 53 7.50 4.14 6.68
N PHE A 54 7.15 3.92 7.94
CA PHE A 54 7.47 4.76 9.09
C PHE A 54 8.10 3.90 10.17
N ARG A 55 9.07 4.47 10.90
CA ARG A 55 9.68 3.86 12.08
C ARG A 55 9.73 4.91 13.17
N ASP A 56 9.20 4.59 14.35
CA ASP A 56 9.15 5.52 15.50
C ASP A 56 8.52 6.88 15.14
N GLY A 57 7.52 6.87 14.25
CA GLY A 57 6.85 8.07 13.74
C GLY A 57 7.57 8.77 12.58
N GLU A 58 8.81 8.40 12.28
CA GLU A 58 9.63 9.06 11.25
C GLU A 58 9.52 8.34 9.89
N PRO A 59 9.32 9.09 8.78
CA PRO A 59 9.23 8.50 7.45
C PRO A 59 10.56 7.88 7.01
N GLN A 60 10.48 6.72 6.40
CA GLN A 60 11.62 5.96 5.88
C GLN A 60 11.50 5.81 4.36
N SER A 61 12.63 5.68 3.67
CA SER A 61 12.58 5.38 2.24
C SER A 61 12.14 3.93 2.00
N PRO A 62 11.38 3.64 0.93
CA PRO A 62 11.05 2.26 0.57
C PRO A 62 12.30 1.39 0.39
N ALA A 63 13.37 1.95 -0.19
CA ALA A 63 14.64 1.24 -0.37
C ALA A 63 15.28 0.84 0.97
N ALA A 64 15.26 1.73 1.97
CA ALA A 64 15.77 1.41 3.30
C ALA A 64 14.95 0.29 3.96
N PHE A 65 13.61 0.37 3.89
CA PHE A 65 12.72 -0.67 4.41
C PHE A 65 12.95 -2.03 3.72
N PHE A 66 12.87 -2.07 2.38
CA PHE A 66 13.06 -3.32 1.64
C PHE A 66 14.48 -3.90 1.78
N GLY A 67 15.48 -3.05 2.00
CA GLY A 67 16.85 -3.47 2.33
C GLY A 67 16.96 -4.27 3.63
N THR A 68 16.02 -4.11 4.56
CA THR A 68 15.97 -4.89 5.82
C THR A 68 15.26 -6.23 5.70
N CYS A 69 14.63 -6.51 4.55
CA CYS A 69 13.76 -7.67 4.38
C CYS A 69 14.56 -8.96 4.12
N PRO A 70 14.51 -9.97 5.01
CA PRO A 70 15.13 -11.26 4.77
C PRO A 70 14.55 -11.93 3.52
N ALA A 71 15.37 -12.69 2.80
CA ALA A 71 14.93 -13.37 1.57
C ALA A 71 13.71 -14.30 1.79
N ALA A 72 13.66 -14.96 2.95
CA ALA A 72 12.56 -15.85 3.33
C ALA A 72 11.21 -15.13 3.49
N ASP A 73 11.23 -13.83 3.77
CA ASP A 73 10.02 -13.05 4.06
C ASP A 73 9.49 -12.25 2.87
N ARG A 74 10.24 -12.20 1.75
CA ARG A 74 9.91 -11.34 0.60
C ARG A 74 8.48 -11.55 0.09
N LEU A 75 8.04 -12.81 -0.02
CA LEU A 75 6.68 -13.13 -0.47
C LEU A 75 5.61 -12.64 0.51
N HIS A 76 5.86 -12.73 1.82
CA HIS A 76 4.93 -12.23 2.84
C HIS A 76 4.83 -10.70 2.79
N ILE A 77 5.97 -10.02 2.63
CA ILE A 77 6.02 -8.56 2.55
C ILE A 77 5.35 -8.06 1.27
N GLU A 78 5.61 -8.71 0.13
CA GLU A 78 4.92 -8.41 -1.13
C GLU A 78 3.41 -8.61 -1.00
N SER A 79 2.99 -9.71 -0.39
CA SER A 79 1.56 -9.99 -0.17
C SER A 79 0.91 -8.97 0.76
N LEU A 80 1.62 -8.55 1.81
CA LEU A 80 1.19 -7.51 2.75
C LEU A 80 1.04 -6.16 2.05
N THR A 81 2.07 -5.69 1.34
CA THR A 81 2.04 -4.37 0.67
C THR A 81 0.98 -4.34 -0.42
N ARG A 82 0.83 -5.42 -1.20
CA ARG A 82 -0.22 -5.54 -2.22
C ARG A 82 -1.62 -5.50 -1.60
N THR A 83 -1.85 -6.27 -0.53
CA THR A 83 -3.15 -6.30 0.15
C THR A 83 -3.47 -4.92 0.74
N LEU A 84 -2.49 -4.29 1.38
CA LEU A 84 -2.62 -2.94 1.93
C LEU A 84 -3.01 -1.92 0.85
N HIS A 85 -2.35 -1.97 -0.31
CA HIS A 85 -2.68 -1.11 -1.44
C HIS A 85 -4.10 -1.34 -1.95
N LEU A 86 -4.57 -2.59 -2.07
CA LEU A 86 -5.93 -2.86 -2.53
C LEU A 86 -6.99 -2.37 -1.55
N LEU A 87 -6.78 -2.58 -0.24
CA LEU A 87 -7.70 -2.09 0.79
C LEU A 87 -7.78 -0.57 0.78
N ASN A 88 -6.63 0.11 0.74
CA ASN A 88 -6.59 1.57 0.72
C ASN A 88 -7.04 2.16 -0.61
N ALA A 89 -6.87 1.46 -1.73
CA ALA A 89 -7.39 1.88 -3.02
C ALA A 89 -8.92 1.92 -2.98
N GLY A 90 -9.55 0.86 -2.47
CA GLY A 90 -11.01 0.81 -2.32
C GLY A 90 -11.58 1.82 -1.32
N ALA A 91 -10.77 2.30 -0.36
CA ALA A 91 -11.19 3.32 0.59
C ALA A 91 -10.98 4.77 0.08
N CYS A 92 -9.92 5.02 -0.70
CA CYS A 92 -9.46 6.38 -1.00
C CYS A 92 -9.55 6.82 -2.46
N LEU A 93 -9.57 5.88 -3.42
CA LEU A 93 -9.59 6.25 -4.84
C LEU A 93 -11.02 6.54 -5.33
N PRO A 94 -11.18 7.37 -6.38
CA PRO A 94 -12.49 7.60 -6.98
C PRO A 94 -13.17 6.30 -7.37
N GLN A 95 -14.50 6.24 -7.24
CA GLN A 95 -15.26 5.02 -7.54
C GLN A 95 -15.11 4.61 -9.01
N GLU A 96 -14.93 5.56 -9.92
CA GLU A 96 -14.70 5.31 -11.34
C GLU A 96 -13.33 4.69 -11.64
N ALA A 97 -12.39 4.75 -10.68
CA ALA A 97 -11.10 4.10 -10.73
C ALA A 97 -11.08 2.72 -10.05
N SER A 98 -12.19 2.33 -9.40
CA SER A 98 -12.34 1.02 -8.78
C SER A 98 -12.70 -0.02 -9.84
N ILE A 99 -12.02 -1.18 -9.81
CA ILE A 99 -12.22 -2.30 -10.76
C ILE A 99 -13.47 -3.10 -10.39
#